data_AF-X1IBQ9-F1
#
_entry.id   AF-X1IBQ9-F1
#
_cell.length_a   1.000
_cell.length_b   1.000
_cell.length_c   1.000
_cell.angle_alpha   90.00
_cell.angle_beta   90.00
_cell.angle_gamma   90.00
#
_symmetry.space_group_name_H-M   'P 1'
#
loop_
_entity.id
_entity.type
_entity.pdbx_description
1 polymer ?
#
loop_
_entity_poly.entity_id
_entity_poly.type
_entity_poly.pdbx_seq_one_letter_code
_entity_poly.pdbx_strand_id
1 'polypeptide(L)'
;MVIAFFFEKGPVVLVKVSAIFEGLLLMPLQAILVAIGLFIVMPKLLSKDAAKVLKPNWLFAVGLIIAFVVFAYFCIFQIPSALFGD
;
A
#
# COMPACT_ATOMS: atom_id res chain seq x y z
N MET A 1 -14.07 -18.22 5.28
CA MET A 1 -14.56 -19.51 5.84
C MET A 1 -13.80 -20.71 5.28
N VAL A 2 -13.59 -20.83 3.97
CA VAL A 2 -12.86 -21.97 3.36
C VAL A 2 -11.41 -22.08 3.87
N ILE A 3 -10.68 -20.96 4.00
CA ILE A 3 -9.26 -20.98 4.40
C ILE A 3 -9.06 -21.40 5.87
N ALA A 4 -9.99 -21.03 6.77
CA ALA A 4 -9.98 -21.47 8.16
C ALA A 4 -10.29 -22.97 8.34
N PHE A 5 -10.86 -23.61 7.31
CA PHE A 5 -11.14 -25.04 7.30
C PHE A 5 -9.92 -25.88 6.90
N PHE A 6 -8.99 -25.30 6.11
CA PHE A 6 -7.76 -25.95 5.67
C PHE A 6 -6.57 -25.69 6.61
N PHE A 7 -6.57 -24.57 7.33
CA PHE A 7 -5.53 -24.25 8.32
C PHE A 7 -6.03 -24.57 9.72
N GLU A 8 -5.67 -25.75 10.23
CA GLU A 8 -5.97 -26.23 11.61
C GLU A 8 -5.34 -25.34 12.70
N LYS A 9 -4.43 -24.42 12.32
CA LYS A 9 -3.91 -23.34 13.18
C LYS A 9 -4.92 -22.20 13.18
N GLY A 10 -5.56 -21.98 14.33
CA GLY A 10 -6.77 -21.16 14.50
C GLY A 10 -6.84 -19.84 13.71
N PRO A 11 -8.07 -19.38 13.41
CA PRO A 11 -8.37 -18.32 12.42
C PRO A 11 -7.65 -16.99 12.68
N VAL A 12 -7.22 -16.75 13.91
CA VAL A 12 -6.50 -15.56 14.34
C VAL A 12 -5.14 -15.40 13.63
N VAL A 13 -4.40 -16.50 13.41
CA VAL A 13 -3.09 -16.43 12.74
C VAL A 13 -3.26 -16.03 11.28
N LEU A 14 -4.25 -16.62 10.60
CA LEU A 14 -4.55 -16.30 9.22
C LEU A 14 -4.96 -14.83 9.06
N VAL A 15 -5.84 -14.34 9.93
CA VAL A 15 -6.27 -12.93 9.92
C VAL A 15 -5.10 -11.98 10.18
N LYS A 16 -4.20 -12.31 11.10
CA LYS A 16 -2.97 -11.52 11.36
C LYS A 16 -2.06 -11.48 10.13
N VAL A 17 -1.79 -12.62 9.49
CA VAL A 17 -0.94 -12.67 8.29
C VAL A 17 -1.58 -11.90 7.14
N SER A 18 -2.88 -12.05 6.90
CA SER A 18 -3.60 -11.29 5.89
C SER A 18 -3.59 -9.79 6.17
N ALA A 19 -3.77 -9.37 7.42
CA ALA A 19 -3.72 -7.97 7.82
C ALA A 19 -2.32 -7.36 7.63
N ILE A 20 -1.25 -8.11 7.91
CA ILE A 20 0.13 -7.68 7.63
C ILE A 20 0.36 -7.56 6.12
N PHE A 21 -0.12 -8.54 5.35
CA PHE A 21 0.08 -8.58 3.90
C PHE A 21 -0.63 -7.41 3.21
N GLU A 22 -1.91 -7.19 3.53
CA GLU A 22 -2.72 -6.15 2.88
C GLU A 22 -2.48 -4.76 3.48
N GLY A 23 -2.47 -4.65 4.81
CA GLY A 23 -2.41 -3.36 5.50
C GLY A 23 -1.01 -2.76 5.61
N LEU A 24 0.05 -3.57 5.54
CA LEU A 24 1.42 -3.11 5.73
C LEU A 24 2.27 -3.29 4.48
N LEU A 25 2.34 -4.52 3.95
CA LEU A 25 3.26 -4.89 2.88
C LEU A 25 2.83 -4.38 1.50
N LEU A 26 1.53 -4.45 1.20
CA LEU A 26 0.99 -4.00 -0.09
C LEU A 26 0.83 -2.47 -0.17
N MET A 27 0.79 -1.76 0.96
CA MET A 27 0.64 -0.30 0.99
C MET A 27 1.78 0.49 0.30
N PRO A 28 3.07 0.18 0.51
CA PRO A 28 4.16 0.80 -0.22
C PRO A 28 4.05 0.59 -1.74
N LEU A 29 3.71 -0.63 -2.16
CA LEU A 29 3.49 -0.95 -3.56
C LEU A 29 2.29 -0.16 -4.12
N GLN A 30 1.20 -0.09 -3.36
CA GLN A 30 0.02 0.69 -3.70
C GLN A 30 0.34 2.19 -3.81
N ALA A 31 1.17 2.73 -2.92
CA ALA A 31 1.61 4.13 -2.98
C ALA A 31 2.36 4.41 -4.29
N ILE A 32 3.26 3.51 -4.71
CA ILE A 32 3.95 3.63 -6.01
C ILE A 32 2.95 3.56 -7.17
N LEU A 33 2.02 2.60 -7.14
CA LEU A 33 1.03 2.42 -8.20
C LEU A 33 0.09 3.63 -8.31
N VAL A 34 -0.32 4.21 -7.18
CA VAL A 34 -1.08 5.46 -7.13
C VAL A 34 -0.26 6.61 -7.71
N ALA A 35 1.05 6.66 -7.46
CA ALA A 35 1.93 7.69 -8.02
C ALA A 35 1.95 7.61 -9.55
N ILE A 36 2.11 6.39 -10.07
CA ILE A 36 2.11 6.11 -11.51
C ILE A 36 0.74 6.46 -12.10
N GLY A 37 -0.35 6.07 -11.43
CA GLY A 37 -1.71 6.41 -11.84
C GLY A 37 -1.93 7.92 -11.97
N LEU A 38 -1.50 8.67 -10.96
CA LEU A 38 -1.72 10.10 -10.87
C LEU A 38 -0.81 10.91 -11.80
N PHE A 39 0.48 10.59 -11.86
CA PHE A 39 1.47 11.41 -12.58
C PHE A 39 1.77 10.93 -14.00
N ILE A 40 1.48 9.66 -14.33
CA ILE A 40 1.79 9.08 -15.66
C ILE A 40 0.51 8.74 -16.43
N VAL A 41 -0.46 8.10 -15.78
CA VAL A 41 -1.68 7.61 -16.47
C VAL A 41 -2.71 8.72 -16.63
N MET A 42 -3.00 9.49 -15.58
CA MET A 42 -3.96 10.59 -15.60
C MET A 42 -3.68 11.67 -16.68
N PRO A 43 -2.45 12.20 -16.85
CA PRO A 43 -2.19 13.16 -17.92
C PRO A 43 -2.25 12.55 -19.33
N LYS A 44 -2.11 11.22 -19.47
CA LYS A 44 -2.23 10.52 -20.76
C LYS A 44 -3.68 10.23 -21.15
N LEU A 45 -4.58 10.09 -20.17
CA LEU A 45 -6.01 9.86 -20.40
C LEU A 45 -6.80 11.16 -20.66
N LEU A 46 -6.27 12.32 -20.22
CA LEU A 46 -6.91 13.61 -20.43
C LEU A 46 -6.46 14.27 -21.74
N SER A 47 -7.39 14.98 -22.40
CA SER A 47 -7.05 15.84 -23.54
C SER A 47 -6.03 16.91 -23.13
N LYS A 48 -5.17 17.34 -24.06
CA LYS A 48 -3.97 18.18 -23.79
C LYS A 48 -4.28 19.46 -23.01
N ASP A 49 -5.48 20.02 -23.16
CA ASP A 49 -5.94 21.20 -22.43
C ASP A 49 -6.39 20.88 -21.00
N ALA A 50 -7.08 19.77 -20.79
CA ALA A 50 -7.51 19.32 -19.47
C ALA A 50 -6.32 18.86 -18.61
N ALA A 51 -5.31 18.20 -19.21
CA ALA A 51 -4.11 17.78 -18.49
C ALA A 51 -3.27 18.95 -17.94
N LYS A 52 -3.36 20.14 -18.56
CA LYS A 52 -2.68 21.36 -18.08
C LYS A 52 -3.36 21.96 -16.85
N VAL A 53 -4.69 21.90 -16.80
CA VAL A 53 -5.50 22.46 -15.72
C VAL A 53 -5.59 21.51 -14.53
N LEU A 54 -5.75 20.21 -14.80
CA LEU A 54 -5.94 19.16 -13.80
C LEU A 54 -4.62 18.50 -13.37
N LYS A 55 -3.50 19.24 -13.43
CA LYS A 55 -2.21 18.73 -13.00
C LYS A 55 -2.29 18.33 -11.51
N PRO A 56 -1.91 17.09 -11.16
CA PRO A 56 -1.83 16.71 -9.77
C PRO A 56 -0.83 17.60 -9.04
N ASN A 57 -1.28 18.16 -7.92
CA ASN A 57 -0.46 19.05 -7.10
C ASN A 57 0.73 18.27 -6.53
N TRP A 58 1.89 18.92 -6.43
CA TRP A 58 3.12 18.32 -5.93
C TRP A 58 2.99 17.84 -4.47
N LEU A 59 2.04 18.39 -3.73
CA LEU A 59 1.65 17.91 -2.40
C LEU A 59 1.27 16.42 -2.39
N PHE A 60 0.60 15.92 -3.43
CA PHE A 60 0.24 14.50 -3.52
C PHE A 60 1.47 13.62 -3.69
N ALA A 61 2.48 14.06 -4.46
CA ALA A 61 3.73 13.31 -4.58
C ALA A 61 4.47 13.24 -3.24
N VAL A 62 4.55 14.35 -2.52
CA VAL A 62 5.22 14.42 -1.21
C VAL A 62 4.51 13.54 -0.18
N GLY A 63 3.17 13.62 -0.09
CA GLY A 63 2.40 12.77 0.82
C GLY A 63 2.57 11.28 0.53
N LEU A 64 2.68 10.91 -0.74
CA LEU A 64 2.85 9.53 -1.18
C LEU A 64 4.25 8.98 -0.90
N ILE A 65 5.29 9.82 -1.03
CA ILE A 65 6.66 9.48 -0.63
C ILE A 65 6.74 9.30 0.90
N ILE A 66 6.13 10.19 1.68
CA ILE A 66 6.11 10.07 3.13
C ILE A 66 5.39 8.78 3.55
N ALA A 67 4.22 8.50 2.95
CA ALA A 67 3.50 7.26 3.21
C ALA A 67 4.36 6.03 2.87
N PHE A 68 5.00 6.03 1.69
CA PHE A 68 5.90 4.94 1.29
C PHE A 68 7.01 4.70 2.33
N VAL A 69 7.69 5.75 2.78
CA VAL A 69 8.79 5.65 3.75
C VAL A 69 8.29 5.13 5.11
N VAL A 70 7.17 5.65 5.60
CA VAL A 70 6.59 5.25 6.89
C VAL A 70 6.14 3.79 6.85
N PHE A 71 5.43 3.37 5.79
CA PHE A 71 4.97 1.99 5.66
C PHE A 71 6.12 1.02 5.38
N ALA A 72 7.16 1.42 4.63
CA ALA A 72 8.37 0.63 4.46
C ALA A 72 9.12 0.43 5.79
N TYR A 73 9.23 1.48 6.61
CA TYR A 73 9.79 1.39 7.96
C TYR A 73 9.00 0.41 8.82
N PHE A 74 7.67 0.51 8.84
CA PHE A 74 6.83 -0.44 9.57
C PHE A 74 6.96 -1.87 9.04
N CYS A 75 7.13 -2.07 7.73
CA CYS A 75 7.38 -3.40 7.17
C CYS A 75 8.68 -4.03 7.68
N ILE A 76 9.74 -3.23 7.83
CA ILE A 76 11.05 -3.73 8.25
C ILE A 76 11.12 -3.94 9.75
N PHE A 77 10.52 -3.06 10.56
CA PHE A 77 10.67 -3.10 12.02
C PHE A 77 9.46 -3.69 12.76
N GLN A 78 8.22 -3.44 12.30
CA GLN A 78 7.01 -3.89 13.02
C GLN A 78 6.64 -5.34 12.69
N ILE A 79 6.84 -5.79 11.44
CA ILE A 79 6.51 -7.16 11.03
C ILE A 79 7.33 -8.21 11.80
N PRO A 80 8.67 -8.07 11.95
CA PRO A 80 9.44 -9.03 12.74
C PRO A 80 8.98 -9.05 14.20
N SER A 81 8.72 -7.89 14.80
CA SER A 81 8.21 -7.81 16.18
C SER A 81 6.83 -8.44 16.35
N ALA A 82 5.95 -8.35 15.35
CA ALA A 82 4.61 -8.95 15.40
C ALA A 82 4.59 -10.46 15.10
N LEU A 83 5.64 -10.98 14.45
CA LEU A 83 5.74 -12.40 14.04
C LEU A 83 6.65 -13.23 14.97
N PHE A 84 7.66 -12.60 15.60
CA PHE A 84 8.65 -13.25 16.47
C PHE A 84 8.66 -12.75 17.93
N GLY A 85 7.83 -11.75 18.28
CA GLY A 85 7.55 -11.41 19.67
C GLY A 85 6.47 -12.35 20.21
N ASP A 86 6.77 -13.01 21.33
CA ASP A 86 5.93 -14.00 22.03
C ASP A 86 4.42 -13.66 22.10
#